data_AF-A0A645DEI4-F1
#
_entry.id   AF-A0A645DEI4-F1
#
_cell.length_a   1.000
_cell.length_b   1.000
_cell.length_c   1.000
_cell.angle_alpha   90.00
_cell.angle_beta   90.00
_cell.angle_gamma   90.00
#
_symmetry.space_group_name_H-M   'P 1'
#
loop_
_entity.id
_entity.type
_entity.pdbx_description
1 polymer ?
#
loop_
_entity_poly.entity_id
_entity_poly.type
_entity_poly.pdbx_seq_one_letter_code
_entity_poly.pdbx_strand_id
1 'polypeptide(L)' 'MKGCQALAAIKGRDYVIPEDVKELAVPIMSHRIIVKNEINIGNNKAQSVINDILNTVETPLEKI' A
#
# COMPACT_ATOMS: atom_id res chain seq x y z
N MET A 1 -9.03 3.42 7.24
CA MET A 1 -8.81 2.39 6.20
C MET A 1 -10.12 1.84 5.64
N LYS A 2 -11.04 2.69 5.14
CA LYS A 2 -12.33 2.19 4.61
C LYS A 2 -12.17 1.36 3.34
N GLY A 3 -11.17 1.68 2.50
CA GLY A 3 -10.87 0.90 1.29
C GLY A 3 -10.50 -0.55 1.60
N CYS A 4 -9.60 -0.77 2.57
CA CYS A 4 -9.21 -2.13 2.98
C CYS A 4 -10.37 -2.92 3.59
N GLN A 5 -11.23 -2.26 4.40
CA GLN A 5 -12.44 -2.89 4.92
C GLN A 5 -13.42 -3.29 3.80
N ALA A 6 -13.60 -2.41 2.81
CA ALA A 6 -14.42 -2.72 1.64
C ALA A 6 -13.84 -3.88 0.82
N LEU A 7 -12.52 -3.91 0.60
CA LEU A 7 -11.85 -5.01 -0.10
C LEU A 7 -11.96 -6.32 0.67
N ALA A 8 -11.78 -6.31 2.00
CA ALA A 8 -11.99 -7.47 2.85
C ALA A 8 -13.43 -7.99 2.73
N ALA A 9 -14.44 -7.11 2.81
CA ALA A 9 -15.84 -7.46 2.65
C ALA A 9 -16.15 -8.03 1.26
N ILE A 10 -15.61 -7.44 0.19
CA ILE A 10 -15.72 -7.95 -1.19
C ILE A 10 -15.11 -9.35 -1.29
N LYS A 11 -14.01 -9.62 -0.57
CA LYS A 11 -13.35 -10.93 -0.48
C LYS A 11 -14.01 -11.88 0.53
N GLY A 12 -15.17 -11.53 1.09
CA GLY A 12 -15.93 -12.39 2.01
C GLY A 12 -15.35 -12.50 3.42
N ARG A 13 -14.46 -11.59 3.81
CA ARG A 13 -13.87 -11.52 5.15
C ARG A 13 -14.46 -10.35 5.95
N ASP A 14 -14.64 -10.56 7.24
CA ASP A 14 -15.13 -9.58 8.21
C ASP A 14 -14.00 -8.74 8.83
N TYR A 15 -12.73 -9.13 8.64
CA TYR A 15 -11.55 -8.38 9.06
C TYR A 15 -10.54 -8.17 7.93
N VAL A 16 -9.75 -7.10 8.10
CA VAL A 16 -8.67 -6.73 7.19
C VAL A 16 -7.42 -7.56 7.49
N ILE A 17 -6.77 -8.08 6.45
CA ILE A 17 -5.46 -8.73 6.56
C ILE A 17 -4.35 -7.83 5.97
N PRO A 18 -3.07 -8.05 6.30
CA PRO A 18 -1.97 -7.25 5.77
C PRO A 18 -1.94 -7.15 4.24
N GLU A 19 -2.35 -8.20 3.55
CA GLU A 19 -2.40 -8.27 2.09
C GLU A 19 -3.37 -7.24 1.50
N ASP A 20 -4.50 -6.96 2.16
CA ASP A 20 -5.45 -5.92 1.71
C ASP A 20 -4.86 -4.51 1.79
N VAL A 21 -3.98 -4.30 2.78
CA VAL A 21 -3.28 -3.02 2.94
C VAL A 21 -2.22 -2.89 1.84
N LYS A 22 -1.44 -3.95 1.60
CA LYS A 22 -0.40 -3.97 0.55
C LYS A 22 -1.01 -3.76 -0.84
N GLU A 23 -2.13 -4.41 -1.14
CA GLU A 23 -2.83 -4.29 -2.43
C GLU A 23 -3.36 -2.88 -2.69
N LEU A 24 -3.91 -2.21 -1.67
CA LEU A 24 -4.51 -0.88 -1.83
C LEU A 24 -3.54 0.28 -1.59
N ALA A 25 -2.36 0.03 -1.05
CA ALA A 25 -1.39 1.07 -0.72
C ALA A 25 -1.02 1.93 -1.94
N VAL A 26 -0.63 1.31 -3.06
CA VAL A 26 -0.26 2.04 -4.29
C VAL A 26 -1.43 2.83 -4.89
N PRO A 27 -2.60 2.24 -5.22
CA PRO A 27 -3.68 2.99 -5.86
C PRO A 27 -4.27 4.09 -4.95
N ILE A 28 -4.20 3.95 -3.62
CA ILE A 28 -4.70 4.99 -2.70
C ILE A 28 -3.67 6.09 -2.45
N MET A 29 -2.40 5.72 -2.20
CA MET A 29 -1.39 6.67 -1.71
C MET A 29 -0.62 7.37 -2.84
N SER A 30 -0.51 6.76 -4.04
CA SER A 30 0.34 7.30 -5.12
C SER A 30 -0.05 8.71 -5.57
N HIS A 31 -1.33 9.08 -5.47
CA HIS A 31 -1.83 10.42 -5.76
C HIS A 31 -1.87 11.35 -4.55
N ARG A 32 -1.52 10.86 -3.35
CA ARG A 32 -1.58 11.59 -2.08
C ARG A 32 -0.21 12.00 -1.55
N ILE A 33 0.86 11.64 -2.25
CA ILE A 33 2.23 11.90 -1.83
C ILE A 33 2.90 12.78 -2.88
N ILE A 34 3.55 13.85 -2.43
CA ILE A 34 4.42 14.69 -3.26
C ILE A 34 5.85 14.19 -3.07
N VAL A 35 6.40 13.55 -4.09
CA VAL A 35 7.81 13.15 -4.08
C VAL A 35 8.65 14.34 -4.52
N LYS A 36 9.39 14.94 -3.58
CA LYS A 36 10.32 16.03 -3.90
C LYS A 36 11.40 15.48 -4.84
N ASN A 37 11.57 16.13 -5.98
CA ASN A 37 12.51 15.68 -7.00
C ASN A 37 13.55 16.77 -7.30
N GLU A 38 14.83 16.40 -7.33
CA GLU A 38 15.91 17.27 -7.82
C GLU A 38 16.32 16.93 -9.27
N ILE A 39 15.99 15.73 -9.78
CA ILE A 39 16.33 15.28 -11.14
C ILE A 39 15.15 14.48 -11.74
N ASN A 40 14.59 14.99 -12.85
CA ASN A 40 13.42 14.44 -13.55
C ASN A 40 13.65 13.00 -14.07
N ILE A 41 13.17 11.99 -13.36
CA ILE A 41 13.13 10.61 -13.86
C ILE A 41 11.79 9.96 -13.47
N GLY A 42 10.87 9.90 -14.44
CA GLY A 42 9.75 8.94 -14.52
C GLY A 42 8.38 9.34 -13.92
N ASN A 43 7.30 9.04 -14.65
CA ASN A 43 5.90 9.27 -14.25
C ASN A 43 5.40 8.37 -13.08
N ASN A 44 6.18 7.37 -12.65
CA ASN A 44 5.77 6.38 -11.65
C ASN A 44 6.54 6.47 -10.31
N LYS A 45 7.20 7.61 -10.02
CA LYS A 45 8.08 7.73 -8.84
C LYS A 45 7.36 7.51 -7.51
N ALA A 46 6.14 8.05 -7.35
CA ALA A 46 5.36 7.84 -6.13
C ALA A 46 5.02 6.36 -5.91
N GLN A 47 4.64 5.63 -6.97
CA GLN A 47 4.36 4.20 -6.89
C GLN A 47 5.60 3.40 -6.49
N SER A 48 6.75 3.70 -7.08
CA SER A 48 8.03 3.06 -6.71
C SER A 48 8.37 3.27 -5.24
N VAL A 49 8.33 4.53 -4.78
CA VAL A 49 8.61 4.85 -3.36
C VAL A 49 7.67 4.12 -2.42
N ILE A 50 6.38 4.05 -2.74
CA ILE A 50 5.41 3.31 -1.93
C ILE A 50 5.76 1.82 -1.88
N ASN A 51 6.08 1.20 -3.02
CA ASN A 51 6.48 -0.21 -3.08
C ASN A 51 7.77 -0.47 -2.27
N ASP A 52 8.76 0.42 -2.39
CA ASP A 52 10.01 0.30 -1.63
C ASP A 52 9.74 0.35 -0.13
N ILE A 53 8.90 1.30 0.34
CA ILE A 53 8.49 1.39 1.74
C ILE A 53 7.78 0.11 2.20
N LEU A 54 6.83 -0.41 1.41
CA LEU A 54 6.10 -1.64 1.76
C LEU A 54 7.03 -2.84 1.92
N ASN A 55 8.15 -2.88 1.19
CA ASN A 55 9.15 -3.94 1.28
C ASN A 55 10.06 -3.79 2.51
N THR A 56 10.12 -2.62 3.15
CA THR A 56 10.90 -2.42 4.39
C THR A 56 10.22 -2.94 5.65
N VAL A 57 8.91 -3.21 5.58
CA VAL A 57 8.10 -3.63 6.73
C VAL A 57 7.71 -5.09 6.55
N GLU A 58 8.18 -5.94 7.45
CA GLU A 58 7.78 -7.35 7.49
C GLU A 58 6.28 -7.49 7.75
N THR A 59 5.65 -8.47 7.09
CA THR A 59 4.26 -8.80 7.39
C THR A 59 4.19 -9.38 8.81
N PRO A 60 3.28 -8.90 9.68
CA PRO A 60 3.10 -9.51 10.98
C PRO A 60 2.59 -10.94 10.81
N LEU A 61 3.38 -11.91 11.26
CA LEU A 61 2.98 -13.30 11.39
C LEU A 61 2.51 -13.54 12.83
N GLU A 62 1.46 -14.35 13.02
CA GLU A 62 1.14 -14.85 14.36
C GLU A 62 2.36 -15.60 14.91
N LYS A 63 2.82 -15.22 16.10
CA LYS A 63 3.82 -16.00 16.82
C LYS A 63 3.14 -17.28 17.27
N ILE A 64 3.43 -18.38 16.56
CA ILE A 64 3.11 -19.75 16.98
C ILE A 64 3.91 -20.07 18.25
#